data_AF-A0A0A1GVU0-F1
#
_entry.id   AF-A0A0A1GVU0-F1
#
_cell.length_a   1.000
_cell.length_b   1.000
_cell.length_c   1.000
_cell.angle_alpha   90.00
_cell.angle_beta   90.00
_cell.angle_gamma   90.00
#
_symmetry.space_group_name_H-M   'P 1'
#
loop_
_entity.id
_entity.type
_entity.pdbx_description
1 polymer ?
#
loop_
_entity_poly.entity_id
_entity_poly.type
_entity_poly.pdbx_seq_one_letter_code
_entity_poly.pdbx_strand_id
1 'polypeptide(L)'
;MRLDKFLKVSRIIKRRSVAKEISDQGRITINGNNAKSSSNVSVDDQLIIKFGNKTETVKILRIVETTKKDEAEQMYEIIDESYKEDFRKGVN
;
A
#
# COMPACT_ATOMS: atom_id res chain seq x y z
N MET A 1 -6.42 -4.95 -11.40
CA MET A 1 -5.17 -5.70 -11.09
C MET A 1 -5.30 -6.33 -9.70
N ARG A 2 -4.65 -7.47 -9.37
CA ARG A 2 -4.63 -7.99 -8.00
C ARG A 2 -3.89 -7.05 -7.04
N LEU A 3 -4.37 -6.92 -5.80
CA LEU A 3 -3.78 -6.10 -4.75
C LEU A 3 -2.29 -6.42 -4.53
N ASP A 4 -1.93 -7.70 -4.40
CA ASP A 4 -0.55 -8.12 -4.19
C ASP A 4 0.39 -7.71 -5.36
N LYS A 5 -0.10 -7.79 -6.60
CA LYS A 5 0.61 -7.37 -7.81
C LYS A 5 0.73 -5.84 -7.82
N PHE A 6 -0.34 -5.13 -7.51
CA PHE A 6 -0.34 -3.67 -7.47
C PHE A 6 0.67 -3.13 -6.46
N LEU A 7 0.67 -3.64 -5.22
CA LEU A 7 1.61 -3.22 -4.17
C LEU A 7 3.08 -3.49 -4.55
N LYS A 8 3.32 -4.55 -5.32
CA LYS A 8 4.66 -4.89 -5.84
C LYS A 8 5.10 -3.96 -6.97
N VAL A 9 4.20 -3.68 -7.91
CA VAL A 9 4.50 -2.85 -9.09
C VAL A 9 4.65 -1.38 -8.70
N SER A 10 3.75 -0.85 -7.85
CA SER A 10 3.83 0.50 -7.28
C SER A 10 4.98 0.69 -6.28
N ARG A 11 5.71 -0.38 -5.94
CA ARG A 11 6.84 -0.40 -5.00
C ARG A 11 6.53 -0.01 -3.55
N ILE A 12 5.25 0.13 -3.18
CA ILE A 12 4.82 0.26 -1.78
C ILE A 12 5.32 -0.93 -0.95
N ILE A 13 5.27 -2.14 -1.54
CA ILE A 13 5.85 -3.35 -0.94
C ILE A 13 6.83 -4.00 -1.92
N LYS A 14 8.10 -4.11 -1.52
CA LYS A 14 9.17 -4.61 -2.39
C LYS A 14 9.01 -6.09 -2.78
N ARG A 15 8.32 -6.91 -1.98
CA ARG A 15 8.15 -8.36 -2.21
C ARG A 15 6.67 -8.72 -2.29
N ARG A 16 6.27 -9.38 -3.38
CA ARG A 16 4.87 -9.81 -3.59
C ARG A 16 4.40 -10.82 -2.55
N SER A 17 5.29 -11.70 -2.08
CA SER A 17 5.00 -12.64 -0.98
C SER A 17 4.66 -11.92 0.32
N VAL A 18 5.37 -10.84 0.65
CA VAL A 18 5.09 -10.03 1.84
C VAL A 18 3.75 -9.29 1.69
N ALA A 19 3.47 -8.74 0.51
CA ALA A 19 2.18 -8.11 0.24
C ALA A 19 1.01 -9.09 0.46
N LYS A 20 1.19 -10.34 0.00
CA LYS A 20 0.23 -11.41 0.24
C LYS A 20 0.06 -11.69 1.73
N GLU A 21 1.14 -11.94 2.44
CA GLU A 21 1.11 -12.26 3.87
C GLU A 21 0.39 -11.20 4.70
N ILE A 22 0.71 -9.92 4.52
CA ILE A 22 0.09 -8.85 5.31
C ILE A 22 -1.38 -8.61 4.92
N SER A 23 -1.75 -8.81 3.65
CA SER A 23 -3.16 -8.74 3.23
C SER A 23 -3.97 -9.88 3.85
N ASP A 24 -3.41 -11.09 3.89
CA ASP A 24 -4.07 -12.26 4.48
C ASP A 24 -4.19 -12.12 6.02
N GLN A 25 -3.30 -11.34 6.66
CA GLN A 25 -3.40 -10.92 8.08
C GLN A 25 -4.44 -9.80 8.33
N GLY A 26 -5.15 -9.32 7.30
CA GLY A 26 -6.13 -8.24 7.45
C GLY A 26 -5.53 -6.86 7.70
N ARG A 27 -4.27 -6.64 7.31
CA ARG A 27 -3.59 -5.34 7.50
C ARG A 27 -3.86 -4.34 6.38
N ILE A 28 -4.55 -4.74 5.33
CA ILE A 28 -4.87 -3.89 4.18
C ILE A 28 -6.37 -3.85 3.96
N THR A 29 -6.91 -2.64 3.81
CA THR A 29 -8.31 -2.42 3.40
C THR A 29 -8.38 -1.70 2.06
N ILE A 30 -9.37 -2.04 1.25
CA ILE A 30 -9.77 -1.29 0.05
C ILE A 30 -11.13 -0.65 0.37
N ASN A 31 -11.21 0.68 0.32
CA ASN A 31 -12.44 1.44 0.58
C ASN A 31 -13.12 1.02 1.91
N GLY A 32 -12.31 0.84 2.96
CA GLY A 32 -12.77 0.44 4.30
C GLY A 32 -13.01 -1.06 4.50
N ASN A 33 -13.00 -1.88 3.44
CA ASN A 33 -13.22 -3.33 3.52
C ASN A 33 -11.90 -4.09 3.54
N ASN A 34 -11.77 -5.11 4.41
CA ASN A 34 -10.59 -5.98 4.46
C ASN A 34 -10.36 -6.65 3.09
N ALA A 35 -9.13 -6.52 2.58
CA ALA A 35 -8.77 -7.00 1.25
C ALA A 35 -7.81 -8.18 1.33
N LYS A 36 -8.13 -9.25 0.60
CA LYS A 36 -7.22 -10.39 0.42
C LYS A 36 -6.18 -10.06 -0.65
N SER A 37 -5.10 -10.81 -0.67
CA SER A 37 -4.07 -10.73 -1.73
C SER A 37 -4.64 -10.81 -3.16
N SER A 38 -5.74 -11.55 -3.32
CA SER A 38 -6.46 -11.74 -4.58
C SER A 38 -7.49 -10.67 -4.92
N SER A 39 -7.79 -9.74 -4.01
CA SER A 39 -8.73 -8.66 -4.29
C SER A 39 -8.27 -7.84 -5.48
N ASN A 40 -9.21 -7.44 -6.34
CA ASN A 40 -8.93 -6.53 -7.43
C ASN A 40 -8.93 -5.09 -6.91
N VAL A 41 -7.98 -4.30 -7.42
CA VAL A 41 -7.94 -2.86 -7.24
C VAL A 41 -8.28 -2.15 -8.55
N SER A 42 -8.86 -0.96 -8.39
CA SER A 42 -9.30 -0.03 -9.43
C SER A 42 -8.70 1.36 -9.21
N VAL A 43 -8.70 2.20 -10.25
CA VAL A 43 -8.38 3.62 -10.10
C VAL A 43 -9.41 4.27 -9.16
N ASP A 44 -8.96 5.28 -8.42
CA ASP A 44 -9.69 5.97 -7.35
C ASP A 44 -9.96 5.16 -6.07
N ASP A 45 -9.58 3.87 -6.01
CA ASP A 45 -9.62 3.13 -4.75
C ASP A 45 -8.70 3.75 -3.70
N GLN A 46 -9.18 3.79 -2.46
CA GLN A 46 -8.40 4.17 -1.30
C GLN A 46 -7.93 2.91 -0.57
N LEU A 47 -6.61 2.78 -0.43
CA LEU A 47 -5.98 1.72 0.34
C LEU A 47 -5.55 2.26 1.69
N ILE A 48 -5.78 1.49 2.76
CA ILE A 48 -5.16 1.72 4.06
C ILE A 48 -4.27 0.53 4.35
N ILE A 49 -2.98 0.79 4.60
CA ILE A 49 -1.95 -0.23 4.80
C ILE A 49 -1.35 -0.05 6.19
N LYS A 50 -1.52 -1.05 7.05
CA LYS A 50 -0.97 -1.06 8.41
C LYS A 50 0.38 -1.78 8.42
N PHE A 51 1.45 -1.00 8.38
CA PHE A 51 2.80 -1.48 8.70
C PHE A 51 2.97 -1.61 10.21
N GLY A 52 4.13 -2.11 10.67
CA GLY A 52 4.40 -2.32 12.10
C GLY A 52 4.14 -1.07 12.96
N ASN A 53 4.86 0.01 12.66
CA ASN A 53 4.73 1.30 13.37
C ASN A 53 4.02 2.39 12.55
N LYS A 54 3.84 2.19 11.24
CA LYS A 54 3.28 3.19 10.32
C LYS A 54 1.94 2.70 9.77
N THR A 55 0.94 3.57 9.69
CA THR A 55 -0.25 3.39 8.85
C THR A 55 -0.16 4.36 7.69
N GLU A 56 -0.35 3.87 6.48
CA GLU A 56 -0.30 4.67 5.26
C GLU A 56 -1.63 4.56 4.53
N THR A 57 -2.19 5.71 4.19
CA THR A 57 -3.41 5.81 3.37
C THR A 57 -3.02 6.32 2.00
N VAL A 58 -3.34 5.56 0.96
CA VAL A 58 -3.00 5.92 -0.42
C VAL A 58 -4.22 5.86 -1.33
N LYS A 59 -4.27 6.74 -2.33
CA LYS A 59 -5.24 6.70 -3.42
C LYS A 59 -4.59 6.15 -4.67
N ILE A 60 -5.25 5.23 -5.37
CA ILE A 60 -4.77 4.73 -6.66
C ILE A 60 -5.09 5.75 -7.75
N LEU A 61 -4.06 6.26 -8.42
CA LEU A 61 -4.21 7.20 -9.53
C LEU A 61 -4.22 6.50 -10.89
N ARG A 62 -3.49 5.38 -11.02
CA ARG A 62 -3.42 4.60 -12.26
C ARG A 62 -2.92 3.19 -12.02
N ILE A 63 -3.25 2.30 -12.94
CA ILE A 63 -2.85 0.89 -12.91
C ILE A 63 -2.09 0.56 -14.20
N VAL A 64 -0.87 0.06 -14.05
CA VAL A 64 0.03 -0.32 -15.14
C VAL A 64 0.61 -1.71 -14.84
N GLU A 65 0.79 -2.53 -15.88
CA GLU A 65 1.20 -3.93 -15.73
C GLU A 65 2.66 -4.12 -15.33
N THR A 66 3.52 -3.21 -15.80
CA THR A 66 4.96 -3.14 -15.54
C THR A 66 5.35 -1.68 -15.34
N THR A 67 6.40 -1.43 -14.55
CA THR A 67 6.84 -0.06 -14.24
C THR A 67 8.34 0.05 -14.13
N LYS A 68 8.90 1.10 -14.74
CA LYS A 68 10.19 1.65 -14.32
C LYS A 68 10.03 2.36 -12.97
N LYS A 69 11.13 2.75 -12.32
CA LYS A 69 11.09 3.37 -10.97
C LYS A 69 10.19 4.60 -10.96
N ASP A 70 10.40 5.48 -11.92
CA ASP A 70 9.77 6.80 -11.98
C ASP A 70 8.27 6.72 -12.30
N GLU A 71 7.84 5.63 -12.95
CA GLU A 71 6.44 5.39 -13.28
C GLU A 71 5.62 4.87 -12.09
N ALA A 72 6.29 4.21 -11.14
CA ALA A 72 5.66 3.61 -9.96
C ALA A 72 5.16 4.68 -8.97
N GLU A 73 5.92 5.77 -8.80
CA GLU A 73 5.57 6.88 -7.91
C GLU A 73 4.31 7.61 -8.36
N GLN A 74 4.02 7.59 -9.65
CA GLN A 74 2.83 8.20 -10.23
C GLN A 74 1.60 7.25 -10.21
N MET A 75 1.72 6.02 -9.68
CA MET A 75 0.59 5.07 -9.60
C MET A 75 -0.37 5.40 -8.47
N TYR A 76 0.09 6.11 -7.45
CA TYR A 76 -0.68 6.41 -6.25
C TYR A 76 -0.28 7.76 -5.68
N GLU A 77 -1.15 8.29 -4.83
CA GLU A 77 -0.89 9.45 -4.00
C GLU A 77 -1.00 9.05 -2.53
N ILE A 78 -0.12 9.57 -1.67
CA ILE A 78 -0.23 9.40 -0.22
C ILE A 78 -1.20 10.47 0.29
N ILE A 79 -2.34 10.04 0.83
CA ILE A 79 -3.33 10.92 1.44
C ILE A 79 -2.95 11.23 2.89
N ASP A 80 -2.51 10.21 3.62
CA ASP A 80 -2.20 10.32 5.04
C ASP A 80 -1.12 9.31 5.46
N GLU A 81 -0.30 9.71 6.43
CA GLU A 81 0.58 8.81 7.14
C GLU A 81 0.57 9.10 8.64
N SER A 82 0.40 8.04 9.43
CA SER A 82 0.42 8.13 10.89
C SER A 82 1.37 7.09 11.46
N TYR A 83 1.99 7.43 12.59
CA TYR A 83 2.92 6.57 13.31
C TYR A 83 2.38 6.30 14.71
N LYS A 84 2.42 5.04 15.17
CA LYS A 84 2.00 4.70 16.54
C LYS A 84 2.96 5.26 17.58
N GLU A 85 4.25 5.19 17.27
CA GLU A 85 5.33 5.72 18.09
C GLU A 85 6.24 6.60 17.22
N ASP A 86 6.41 7.87 17.61
CA ASP A 86 7.30 8.82 16.93
C ASP A 86 8.71 8.74 17.52
N PHE A 87 9.55 7.91 16.92
CA PHE A 87 10.96 7.75 17.31
C PHE A 87 11.85 8.93 16.88
N ARG A 88 11.33 9.96 16.18
CA ARG A 88 12.11 11.15 15.80
C ARG A 88 12.42 12.06 17.00
N LYS A 89 11.71 11.90 18.12
CA LYS A 89 11.89 12.72 19.33
C LYS A 89 13.00 12.23 20.29
N GLY A 90 13.81 11.25 19.87
CA GLY A 90 14.82 10.60 20.73
C GLY A 90 16.23 11.20 20.69
N VAL A 91 16.44 12.36 20.05
CA VAL A 91 17.74 13.07 20.09
C VAL A 91 17.51 14.43 20.73
N ASN A 92 17.82 14.51 22.03
CA ASN A 92 18.07 15.75 22.74
C ASN A 92 19.48 15.64 23.34
#